data_AF-A0A2C9UBY0-F1
#
_entry.id   AF-A0A2C9UBY0-F1
#
_cell.length_a   1.000
_cell.length_b   1.000
_cell.length_c   1.000
_cell.angle_alpha   90.00
_cell.angle_beta   90.00
_cell.angle_gamma   90.00
#
_symmetry.space_group_name_H-M   'P 1'
#
loop_
_entity.id
_entity.type
_entity.pdbx_description
1 polymer ?
#
loop_
_entity_poly.entity_id
_entity_poly.type
_entity_poly.pdbx_seq_one_letter_code
_entity_poly.pdbx_strand_id
1 'polypeptide(L)'
;MEVRVFVPPDRPDHFRKIIRIKPGEKKQVLVKCFCDLDTNPERAVMILVFVEGVYTGVSLLPRHLLGYNKVIWDRSEVGLMHLRGIKNTLTDFCRP
;
A
#
# COMPACT_ATOMS: atom_id res chain seq x y z
N MET A 1 7.49 -11.19 -0.94
CA MET A 1 7.26 -9.85 -1.51
C MET A 1 6.96 -8.90 -0.38
N GLU A 2 7.36 -7.64 -0.50
CA GLU A 2 7.19 -6.64 0.54
C GLU A 2 6.70 -5.32 -0.05
N VAL A 3 5.74 -4.70 0.64
CA VAL A 3 5.34 -3.32 0.39
C VAL A 3 5.90 -2.50 1.53
N ARG A 4 6.80 -1.57 1.21
CA ARG A 4 7.47 -0.73 2.20
C ARG A 4 7.00 0.70 2.08
N VAL A 5 6.67 1.31 3.22
CA VAL A 5 6.24 2.71 3.27
C VAL A 5 7.42 3.56 3.67
N PHE A 6 7.71 4.55 2.84
CA PHE A 6 8.84 5.45 2.95
C PHE A 6 8.36 6.90 2.94
N VAL A 7 8.96 7.76 3.76
CA VAL A 7 8.60 9.18 3.86
C VAL A 7 9.88 10.00 3.80
N PRO A 8 10.14 10.76 2.71
CA PRO A 8 11.28 11.66 2.66
C PRO A 8 11.22 12.71 3.79
N PRO A 9 12.37 13.15 4.34
CA PRO A 9 13.75 12.79 3.98
C PRO A 9 14.32 11.63 4.81
N ASP A 10 13.48 10.70 5.29
CA ASP A 10 13.96 9.55 6.06
C ASP A 10 15.04 8.80 5.27
N ARG A 11 15.96 8.14 5.99
CA ARG A 11 16.98 7.32 5.34
C ARG A 11 16.32 6.14 4.60
N PRO A 12 16.85 5.70 3.45
CA PRO A 12 16.24 4.65 2.63
C PRO A 12 16.21 3.25 3.28
N ASP A 13 16.84 3.08 4.44
CA ASP A 13 16.76 1.91 5.33
C ASP A 13 15.71 2.05 6.43
N HIS A 14 15.19 3.26 6.66
CA HIS A 14 14.18 3.56 7.68
C HIS A 14 12.77 3.54 7.08
N PHE A 15 12.23 2.33 6.90
CA PHE A 15 10.84 2.16 6.46
C PHE A 15 9.89 2.33 7.64
N ARG A 16 8.90 3.22 7.48
CA ARG A 16 7.83 3.42 8.49
C ARG A 16 6.97 2.19 8.65
N LYS A 17 6.83 1.39 7.59
CA LYS A 17 6.03 0.17 7.61
C LYS A 17 6.53 -0.81 6.56
N ILE A 18 6.52 -2.10 6.89
CA ILE A 18 6.84 -3.18 5.96
C ILE A 18 5.70 -4.20 6.01
N ILE A 19 4.98 -4.35 4.92
CA ILE A 19 3.93 -5.34 4.75
C ILE A 19 4.49 -6.48 3.92
N ARG A 20 4.73 -7.62 4.58
CA ARG A 20 5.20 -8.85 3.92
C ARG A 20 4.02 -9.66 3.41
N ILE A 21 4.17 -10.17 2.19
CA ILE A 21 3.21 -11.04 1.47
C ILE A 21 3.99 -12.26 0.98
N LYS A 22 3.61 -13.43 1.46
CA LYS A 22 4.18 -14.73 1.08
C LYS A 22 3.70 -15.15 -0.32
N PRO A 23 4.43 -16.04 -1.01
CA PRO A 23 3.91 -16.68 -2.23
C PRO A 23 2.55 -17.34 -1.97
N GLY A 24 1.59 -17.17 -2.88
CA GLY A 24 0.22 -17.69 -2.74
C GLY A 24 -0.64 -16.95 -1.71
N GLU A 25 -0.11 -15.93 -1.03
CA GLU A 25 -0.85 -15.16 -0.03
C GLU A 25 -1.63 -14.02 -0.68
N LYS A 26 -2.89 -13.89 -0.27
CA LYS A 26 -3.73 -12.72 -0.50
C LYS A 26 -3.85 -11.93 0.79
N LYS A 27 -3.41 -10.67 0.76
CA LYS A 27 -3.40 -9.78 1.93
C LYS A 27 -4.26 -8.56 1.72
N GLN A 28 -5.19 -8.32 2.62
CA GLN A 28 -6.04 -7.13 2.60
C GLN A 28 -5.49 -6.10 3.59
N VAL A 29 -5.31 -4.87 3.13
CA VAL A 29 -4.77 -3.78 3.93
C VAL A 29 -5.67 -2.56 3.81
N LEU A 30 -6.05 -1.97 4.95
CA LEU A 30 -6.82 -0.73 4.97
C LEU A 30 -5.97 0.40 4.37
N VAL A 31 -6.55 1.25 3.51
CA VAL A 31 -5.79 2.36 2.89
C VAL A 31 -5.24 3.33 3.92
N LYS A 32 -5.94 3.55 5.03
CA LYS A 32 -5.45 4.35 6.16
C LYS A 32 -4.09 3.87 6.71
N CYS A 33 -3.76 2.58 6.58
CA CYS A 33 -2.45 2.06 6.97
C CYS A 33 -1.28 2.62 6.17
N PHE A 34 -1.54 3.24 5.02
CA PHE A 34 -0.57 3.93 4.19
C PHE A 34 -0.70 5.46 4.28
N CYS A 35 -1.84 5.97 4.75
CA CYS A 35 -2.20 7.39 4.70
C CYS A 35 -2.31 8.07 6.08
N ASP A 36 -2.30 7.34 7.20
CA ASP A 36 -2.27 7.89 8.57
C ASP A 36 -0.93 8.58 8.94
N LEU A 37 -0.03 8.73 7.96
CA LEU A 37 1.24 9.41 8.12
C LEU A 37 1.06 10.84 7.64
N ASP A 38 1.25 11.78 8.58
CA ASP A 38 1.20 13.23 8.45
C ASP A 38 1.24 13.71 6.99
N THR A 39 0.10 14.17 6.49
CA THR A 39 -0.15 14.53 5.09
C THR A 39 0.47 15.87 4.74
N ASN A 40 1.70 16.12 5.21
CA ASN A 40 2.46 17.26 4.76
C ASN A 40 2.78 17.05 3.27
N PRO A 41 2.27 17.90 2.36
CA PRO A 41 2.52 17.77 0.93
C PRO A 41 4.01 17.87 0.57
N GLU A 42 4.85 18.46 1.43
CA GLU A 42 6.31 18.50 1.30
C GLU A 42 7.00 17.18 1.68
N ARG A 43 6.31 16.31 2.43
CA ARG A 43 6.80 14.98 2.86
C ARG A 43 5.91 13.88 2.31
N ALA A 44 5.88 13.79 0.98
CA ALA A 44 5.04 12.83 0.28
C ALA A 44 5.38 11.39 0.69
N VAL A 45 4.41 10.70 1.28
CA VAL A 45 4.51 9.26 1.55
C VAL A 45 4.65 8.52 0.21
N MET A 46 5.63 7.62 0.14
CA MET A 46 5.85 6.72 -0.99
C MET A 46 5.67 5.28 -0.55
N ILE A 47 4.94 4.52 -1.36
CA ILE A 47 4.68 3.10 -1.16
C ILE A 47 5.52 2.37 -2.20
N LEU A 48 6.61 1.76 -1.74
CA LEU A 48 7.60 1.10 -2.58
C LEU A 48 7.38 -0.40 -2.60
N VAL A 49 7.52 -1.01 -3.77
CA VAL A 49 7.28 -2.44 -3.96
C VAL A 49 8.61 -3.18 -4.11
N PHE A 50 8.83 -4.18 -3.25
CA PHE A 50 10.03 -5.00 -3.19
C PHE A 50 9.74 -6.48 -3.44
N VAL A 51 10.55 -7.15 -4.24
CA VAL A 51 10.54 -8.60 -4.44
C VAL A 51 11.87 -9.15 -3.97
N GLU A 52 11.84 -10.12 -3.05
CA GLU A 52 13.04 -10.77 -2.50
C GLU A 52 14.09 -9.77 -1.96
N GLY A 53 13.61 -8.66 -1.40
CA GLY A 53 14.45 -7.60 -0.83
C GLY A 53 14.94 -6.56 -1.85
N VAL A 54 14.67 -6.74 -3.15
CA VAL A 54 15.05 -5.84 -4.23
C VAL A 54 13.90 -4.93 -4.62
N TYR A 55 14.16 -3.62 -4.77
CA TYR A 55 13.17 -2.65 -5.23
C TYR A 55 12.82 -2.90 -6.70
N THR A 56 11.53 -2.97 -7.01
CA THR A 56 11.04 -3.31 -8.35
C THR A 56 11.04 -2.14 -9.34
N GLY A 57 11.37 -0.93 -8.90
CA GLY A 57 11.17 0.29 -9.70
C GLY A 57 9.76 0.86 -9.61
N VAL A 58 8.79 0.11 -9.05
CA VAL A 58 7.39 0.52 -8.92
C VAL A 58 7.17 1.23 -7.59
N SER A 59 6.71 2.47 -7.67
CA SER A 59 6.26 3.27 -6.54
C SER A 59 4.81 3.71 -6.72
N LEU A 60 4.08 3.73 -5.61
CA LEU A 60 2.73 4.30 -5.52
C LEU A 60 2.74 5.46 -4.54
N LEU A 61 1.84 6.39 -4.77
CA LEU A 61 1.57 7.50 -3.88
C LEU A 61 0.20 7.29 -3.24
N PRO A 62 -0.05 7.82 -2.02
CA PRO A 62 -1.36 7.81 -1.38
C PRO A 62 -2.48 8.27 -2.31
N ARG A 63 -2.20 9.25 -3.19
CA ARG A 63 -3.16 9.73 -4.20
C ARG A 63 -3.68 8.66 -5.15
N HIS A 64 -2.88 7.63 -5.45
CA HIS A 64 -3.31 6.50 -6.29
C HIS A 64 -4.24 5.55 -5.54
N LEU A 65 -4.30 5.66 -4.21
CA LEU A 65 -5.18 4.89 -3.34
C LEU A 65 -6.41 5.69 -2.87
N LEU A 66 -6.47 7.00 -3.16
CA LEU A 66 -7.61 7.85 -2.85
C LEU A 66 -8.87 7.31 -3.57
N GLY A 67 -9.92 7.04 -2.81
CA GLY A 67 -11.17 6.44 -3.30
C GLY A 67 -11.34 4.96 -2.94
N TYR A 68 -10.31 4.32 -2.40
CA TYR A 68 -10.39 2.96 -1.88
C TYR A 68 -10.36 2.95 -0.36
N ASN A 69 -11.19 2.10 0.27
CA ASN A 69 -11.13 1.84 1.71
C ASN A 69 -10.05 0.78 2.00
N LYS A 70 -9.94 -0.21 1.10
CA LYS A 70 -9.02 -1.33 1.26
C LYS A 70 -8.30 -1.60 -0.06
N VAL A 71 -7.07 -2.06 0.04
CA VAL A 71 -6.32 -2.62 -1.08
C VAL A 71 -6.02 -4.08 -0.80
N ILE A 72 -6.23 -4.90 -1.82
CA ILE A 72 -5.88 -6.31 -1.83
C ILE A 72 -4.58 -6.45 -2.61
N TRP A 73 -3.60 -7.03 -1.95
CA TRP A 73 -2.34 -7.42 -2.56
C TRP A 73 -2.33 -8.94 -2.70
N ASP A 74 -2.13 -9.40 -3.92
CA ASP A 74 -2.18 -10.81 -4.27
C ASP A 74 -0.90 -11.17 -5.03
N ARG A 75 -0.14 -12.13 -4.47
CA ARG A 75 1.07 -12.67 -5.11
C ARG A 75 0.76 -14.08 -5.59
N SER A 76 0.64 -14.24 -6.90
CA SER A 76 0.56 -15.56 -7.52
C SER A 76 1.82 -16.39 -7.25
N GLU A 77 1.71 -17.71 -7.38
CA GLU A 77 2.86 -18.62 -7.24
C GLU A 77 3.93 -18.37 -8.29
N VAL A 78 3.53 -17.89 -9.48
CA VAL A 78 4.44 -17.49 -10.57
C VAL A 78 5.07 -16.12 -10.38
N GLY A 79 4.82 -15.45 -9.24
CA GLY A 79 5.43 -14.17 -8.90
C GLY A 79 4.74 -12.93 -9.48
N LEU A 80 3.68 -13.09 -10.29
CA LEU A 80 2.83 -11.98 -10.73
C LEU A 80 2.08 -11.39 -9.55
N MET A 81 1.96 -10.06 -9.57
CA MET A 81 1.35 -9.28 -8.50
C MET A 81 0.12 -8.53 -9.02
N HIS A 82 -0.97 -8.63 -8.26
CA HIS A 82 -2.18 -7.87 -8.51
C HIS A 82 -2.47 -6.95 -7.33
N LEU A 83 -2.57 -5.65 -7.63
CA LEU A 83 -3.13 -4.66 -6.72
C LEU A 83 -4.58 -4.39 -7.10
N ARG A 84 -5.51 -4.65 -6.18
CA ARG A 84 -6.94 -4.42 -6.40
C ARG A 84 -7.48 -3.52 -5.30
N GLY A 85 -8.09 -2.41 -5.67
CA GLY A 85 -8.75 -1.50 -4.72
C GLY A 85 -10.22 -1.89 -4.49
N ILE A 86 -10.64 -1.94 -3.24
CA ILE A 86 -12.06 -2.01 -2.84
C ILE A 86 -12.52 -0.57 -2.60
N LYS A 87 -13.40 -0.08 -3.47
CA LYS A 87 -13.93 1.29 -3.38
C LYS A 87 -14.62 1.50 -2.05
N ASN A 88 -14.55 2.73 -1.54
CA ASN A 88 -15.35 3.12 -0.40
C ASN A 88 -16.80 3.28 -0.87
N THR A 89 -17.57 2.19 -0.89
CA THR A 89 -19.02 2.30 -1.02
C THR A 89 -19.55 2.83 0.31
N LEU A 90 -19.85 4.12 0.37
CA LEU A 90 -20.83 4.64 1.32
C LEU A 90 -22.16 3.97 0.97
N THR A 91 -22.38 2.76 1.48
CA THR A 91 -23.75 2.26 1.64
C THR A 91 -24.35 2.95 2.86
N ASP A 92 -24.62 4.26 2.72
CA ASP A 92 -25.54 5.01 3.58
C ASP A 92 -26.98 4.70 3.15
N PHE A 93 -27.34 3.41 3.11
CA PHE A 93 -28.75 3.00 3.04
C PHE A 93 -29.33 2.73 4.43
N CYS A 94 -28.61 3.09 5.49
CA CYS A 94 -29.12 3.07 6.84
C CYS A 94 -28.87 4.41 7.51
N ARG A 95 -29.84 5.31 7.38
CA ARG A 95 -30.58 5.92 8.52
C ARG A 95 -31.50 7.05 8.03
N PRO A 96 -32.61 7.35 8.76
CA PRO A 96 -33.32 6.58 9.79
C PRO A 96 -34.50 5.78 9.24
#